data_AF-A0A820Q121-F1
#
_entry.id   AF-A0A820Q121-F1
#
_cell.length_a   1.000
_cell.length_b   1.000
_cell.length_c   1.000
_cell.angle_alpha   90.00
_cell.angle_beta   90.00
_cell.angle_gamma   90.00
#
_symmetry.space_group_name_H-M   'P 1'
#
loop_
_entity.id
_entity.type
_entity.pdbx_description
1 polymer ?
#
loop_
_entity_poly.entity_id
_entity_poly.type
_entity_poly.pdbx_seq_one_letter_code
_entity_poly.pdbx_strand_id
1 'polypeptide(L)'
;MLFNEQNMDEIIRKIRTIHQTTIDQRSIGLTEYLAEFFQFIKQQTNLSNVFYLLTKLLRDYVDRAALKIEFLKANCLETNSDILISEIDNEDNIISIVQFICELLVNSENVQEKFLHFNGYENIFHFLCHVHSPSIEFLNQFLVLMTEKTTLQI
;
A
#
# COMPACT_ATOMS: atom_id res chain seq x y z
N MET A 1 -20.21 -0.88 -10.50
CA MET A 1 -20.47 -2.11 -9.73
C MET A 1 -20.25 -1.76 -8.28
N LEU A 2 -21.28 -1.83 -7.42
CA LEU A 2 -21.17 -1.46 -6.01
C LEU A 2 -20.39 -2.56 -5.27
N PHE A 3 -19.25 -2.21 -4.68
CA PHE A 3 -18.42 -3.15 -3.90
C PHE A 3 -18.98 -3.30 -2.48
N ASN A 4 -19.37 -4.52 -2.11
CA ASN A 4 -19.56 -4.96 -0.73
C ASN A 4 -18.39 -5.90 -0.34
N GLU A 5 -18.30 -6.34 0.91
CA GLU A 5 -17.21 -7.19 1.43
C GLU A 5 -16.94 -8.44 0.56
N GLN A 6 -17.96 -9.03 -0.07
CA GLN A 6 -17.80 -10.19 -0.96
C GLN A 6 -17.04 -9.85 -2.25
N ASN A 7 -17.15 -8.63 -2.77
CA ASN A 7 -16.43 -8.23 -3.97
C ASN A 7 -14.94 -7.95 -3.70
N MET A 8 -14.54 -7.62 -2.47
CA MET A 8 -13.15 -7.32 -2.14
C MET A 8 -12.30 -8.58 -1.97
N ASP A 9 -12.83 -9.63 -1.34
CA ASP A 9 -12.17 -10.95 -1.35
C ASP A 9 -12.02 -11.48 -2.78
N GLU A 10 -12.97 -11.16 -3.66
CA GLU A 10 -12.87 -11.48 -5.08
C GLU A 10 -11.75 -10.69 -5.78
N ILE A 11 -11.53 -9.41 -5.44
CA ILE A 11 -10.38 -8.64 -5.93
C ILE A 11 -9.07 -9.26 -5.42
N ILE A 12 -8.96 -9.56 -4.13
CA ILE A 12 -7.75 -10.17 -3.58
C ILE A 12 -7.47 -11.52 -4.25
N ARG A 13 -8.51 -12.33 -4.48
CA ARG A 13 -8.41 -13.56 -5.24
C ARG A 13 -7.96 -13.29 -6.68
N LYS A 14 -8.50 -12.27 -7.35
CA LYS A 14 -8.10 -11.89 -8.71
C LYS A 14 -6.65 -11.44 -8.78
N ILE A 15 -6.17 -10.58 -7.87
CA ILE A 15 -4.75 -10.18 -7.81
C ILE A 15 -3.87 -11.42 -7.64
N ARG A 16 -4.22 -12.32 -6.72
CA ARG A 16 -3.49 -13.58 -6.51
C ARG A 16 -3.45 -14.45 -7.77
N THR A 17 -4.61 -14.70 -8.38
CA THR A 17 -4.74 -15.51 -9.59
C THR A 17 -3.94 -14.89 -10.73
N ILE A 18 -4.13 -13.59 -11.01
CA ILE A 18 -3.47 -12.88 -12.10
C ILE A 18 -1.95 -12.93 -11.90
N HIS A 19 -1.43 -12.62 -10.69
CA HIS A 19 0.01 -12.69 -10.42
C HIS A 19 0.56 -14.11 -10.62
N GLN A 20 -0.14 -15.14 -10.11
CA GLN A 20 0.30 -16.54 -10.29
C GLN A 20 0.32 -16.96 -11.75
N THR A 21 -0.68 -16.56 -12.55
CA THR A 21 -0.73 -16.89 -13.99
C THR A 21 0.19 -16.03 -14.85
N THR A 22 0.54 -14.81 -14.42
CA THR A 22 1.45 -13.90 -15.16
C THR A 22 2.91 -14.16 -14.85
N ILE A 23 3.26 -14.83 -13.75
CA ILE A 23 4.58 -15.45 -13.59
C ILE A 23 4.85 -16.43 -14.75
N ASP A 24 3.82 -17.14 -15.23
CA ASP A 24 3.91 -18.00 -16.42
C ASP A 24 3.77 -17.22 -17.75
N GLN A 25 3.28 -15.97 -17.73
CA GLN A 25 3.02 -15.12 -18.91
C GLN A 25 3.43 -13.65 -18.69
N ARG A 26 4.72 -13.37 -18.95
CA ARG A 26 5.42 -12.06 -19.04
C ARG A 26 4.59 -10.78 -18.72
N SER A 27 4.45 -10.50 -17.42
CA SER A 27 4.65 -9.22 -16.70
C SER A 27 3.97 -7.89 -17.10
N ILE A 28 3.06 -7.80 -18.06
CA ILE A 28 2.40 -6.52 -18.40
C ILE A 28 0.99 -6.41 -17.78
N GLY A 29 0.22 -7.51 -17.77
CA GLY A 29 -1.18 -7.46 -17.36
C GLY A 29 -1.43 -7.12 -15.89
N LEU A 30 -0.56 -7.53 -14.97
CA LEU A 30 -0.78 -7.26 -13.55
C LEU A 30 -0.48 -5.82 -13.16
N THR A 31 0.64 -5.26 -13.64
CA THR A 31 1.00 -3.86 -13.35
C THR A 31 -0.12 -2.92 -13.82
N GLU A 32 -0.63 -3.10 -15.04
CA GLU A 32 -1.74 -2.29 -15.58
C GLU A 32 -3.03 -2.48 -14.78
N TYR A 33 -3.39 -3.72 -14.44
CA TYR A 33 -4.56 -4.02 -13.61
C TYR A 33 -4.47 -3.38 -12.22
N LEU A 34 -3.30 -3.44 -11.58
CA LEU A 34 -3.08 -2.82 -10.29
C LEU A 34 -3.19 -1.29 -10.39
N ALA A 35 -2.66 -0.67 -11.44
CA ALA A 35 -2.78 0.76 -11.65
C ALA A 35 -4.26 1.21 -11.78
N GLU A 36 -5.05 0.51 -12.60
CA GLU A 36 -6.49 0.75 -12.72
C GLU A 36 -7.22 0.55 -11.38
N PHE A 37 -6.86 -0.50 -10.65
CA PHE A 37 -7.44 -0.78 -9.34
C PHE A 37 -7.16 0.35 -8.34
N PHE A 38 -5.92 0.86 -8.25
CA PHE A 38 -5.60 1.98 -7.35
C PHE A 38 -6.28 3.29 -7.77
N GLN A 39 -6.47 3.54 -9.07
CA GLN A 39 -7.28 4.67 -9.53
C GLN A 39 -8.75 4.55 -9.12
N PHE A 40 -9.30 3.33 -9.12
CA PHE A 40 -10.66 3.09 -8.67
C PHE A 40 -10.81 3.24 -7.14
N ILE A 41 -9.80 2.83 -6.37
CA ILE A 41 -9.78 3.02 -4.90
C ILE A 41 -9.98 4.49 -4.53
N LYS A 42 -9.39 5.44 -5.29
CA LYS A 42 -9.59 6.90 -5.11
C LYS A 42 -11.05 7.34 -5.04
N GLN A 43 -11.98 6.54 -5.57
CA GLN A 43 -13.40 6.87 -5.67
C GLN A 43 -14.26 6.20 -4.59
N GLN A 44 -13.64 5.44 -3.66
CA GLN A 44 -14.34 4.69 -2.62
C GLN A 44 -14.43 5.48 -1.30
N THR A 45 -15.51 5.27 -0.55
CA THR A 45 -15.75 5.91 0.76
C THR A 45 -15.22 5.10 1.96
N ASN A 46 -14.91 3.81 1.78
CA ASN A 46 -14.42 2.93 2.85
C ASN A 46 -13.03 2.41 2.52
N LEU A 47 -12.03 3.28 2.68
CA LEU A 47 -10.64 3.01 2.33
C LEU A 47 -9.93 2.14 3.37
N SER A 48 -10.28 2.27 4.65
CA SER A 48 -9.68 1.48 5.74
C SER A 48 -9.77 -0.02 5.45
N ASN A 49 -10.95 -0.50 5.07
CA ASN A 49 -11.15 -1.91 4.73
C ASN A 49 -10.32 -2.35 3.51
N VAL A 50 -10.18 -1.48 2.50
CA VAL A 50 -9.38 -1.77 1.30
C VAL A 50 -7.91 -1.95 1.68
N PHE A 51 -7.32 -1.00 2.41
CA PHE A 51 -5.91 -1.06 2.79
C PHE A 51 -5.64 -2.17 3.81
N TYR A 52 -6.58 -2.46 4.71
CA TYR A 52 -6.50 -3.63 5.59
C TYR A 52 -6.37 -4.94 4.79
N LEU A 53 -7.21 -5.13 3.76
CA LEU A 53 -7.19 -6.33 2.93
C LEU A 53 -5.92 -6.43 2.06
N LEU A 54 -5.42 -5.30 1.54
CA LEU A 54 -4.14 -5.26 0.82
C LEU A 54 -2.96 -5.61 1.73
N THR A 55 -2.97 -5.12 2.97
CA THR A 55 -2.00 -5.48 4.00
C THR A 55 -2.03 -6.98 4.27
N LYS A 56 -3.23 -7.54 4.46
CA LYS A 56 -3.41 -8.99 4.64
C LYS A 56 -2.91 -9.78 3.44
N LEU A 57 -3.17 -9.33 2.21
CA LEU A 57 -2.64 -9.95 1.00
C LEU A 57 -1.12 -9.98 1.01
N LEU A 58 -0.45 -8.86 1.31
CA LEU A 58 1.01 -8.83 1.39
C LEU A 58 1.56 -9.80 2.42
N ARG A 59 0.88 -10.00 3.56
CA ARG A 59 1.29 -10.94 4.62
C ARG A 59 1.13 -12.40 4.23
N ASP A 60 -0.03 -12.74 3.69
CA ASP A 60 -0.44 -14.12 3.45
C ASP A 60 0.09 -14.68 2.12
N TYR A 61 0.67 -13.85 1.26
CA TYR A 61 1.15 -14.29 -0.05
C TYR A 61 2.49 -15.01 0.03
N VAL A 62 2.67 -16.07 -0.78
CA VAL A 62 3.88 -16.91 -0.74
C VAL A 62 5.12 -16.15 -1.22
N ASP A 63 5.03 -15.42 -2.34
CA ASP A 63 6.14 -14.60 -2.86
C ASP A 63 5.88 -13.12 -2.61
N ARG A 64 6.05 -12.73 -1.35
CA ARG A 64 5.80 -11.37 -0.86
C ARG A 64 6.68 -10.34 -1.57
N ALA A 65 7.93 -10.69 -1.85
CA ALA A 65 8.91 -9.77 -2.44
C ALA A 65 8.53 -9.42 -3.88
N ALA A 66 8.17 -10.41 -4.71
CA ALA A 66 7.72 -10.16 -6.08
C ALA A 66 6.45 -9.30 -6.12
N LEU A 67 5.48 -9.62 -5.27
CA LEU A 67 4.22 -8.87 -5.22
C LEU A 67 4.44 -7.40 -4.81
N LYS A 68 5.31 -7.13 -3.83
CA LYS A 68 5.70 -5.77 -3.44
C LYS A 68 6.30 -4.97 -4.61
N ILE A 69 7.11 -5.61 -5.45
CA ILE A 69 7.69 -4.97 -6.64
C ILE A 69 6.60 -4.60 -7.66
N GLU A 70 5.62 -5.47 -7.89
CA GLU A 70 4.50 -5.17 -8.79
C GLU A 70 3.63 -4.01 -8.27
N PHE A 71 3.40 -3.95 -6.96
CA PHE A 71 2.75 -2.79 -6.33
C PHE A 71 3.53 -1.48 -6.59
N LEU A 72 4.86 -1.50 -6.51
CA LEU A 72 5.68 -0.32 -6.83
C LEU A 72 5.59 0.07 -8.31
N LYS A 73 5.68 -0.89 -9.23
CA LYS A 73 5.60 -0.63 -10.68
C LYS A 73 4.27 -0.02 -11.10
N ALA A 74 3.19 -0.37 -10.40
CA ALA A 74 1.87 0.19 -10.62
C ALA A 74 1.71 1.63 -10.08
N ASN A 75 2.79 2.26 -9.59
CA ASN A 75 2.79 3.59 -8.97
C ASN A 75 1.73 3.73 -7.87
N CYS A 76 1.48 2.65 -7.11
CA CYS A 76 0.43 2.66 -6.09
C CYS A 76 0.65 3.76 -5.04
N LEU A 77 1.90 4.12 -4.78
CA LEU A 77 2.29 5.09 -3.75
C LEU A 77 2.11 6.54 -4.18
N GLU A 78 2.48 6.87 -5.43
CA GLU A 78 2.18 8.18 -6.03
C GLU A 78 0.66 8.38 -6.12
N THR A 79 -0.06 7.28 -6.35
CA THR A 79 -1.53 7.30 -6.36
C THR A 79 -2.11 7.52 -4.96
N ASN A 80 -1.39 7.17 -3.88
CA ASN A 80 -1.87 7.31 -2.50
C ASN A 80 -1.65 8.70 -1.90
N SER A 81 -0.75 9.55 -2.41
CA SER A 81 -0.50 10.89 -1.80
C SER A 81 -1.75 11.78 -1.80
N ASP A 82 -2.50 11.78 -2.90
CA ASP A 82 -3.74 12.56 -3.00
C ASP A 82 -4.84 11.99 -2.10
N ILE A 83 -4.91 10.65 -2.01
CA ILE A 83 -5.87 9.93 -1.16
C ILE A 83 -5.59 10.22 0.31
N LEU A 84 -4.32 10.19 0.69
CA LEU A 84 -3.84 10.50 2.03
C LEU A 84 -4.30 11.89 2.44
N ILE A 85 -4.09 12.90 1.59
CA ILE A 85 -4.51 14.28 1.89
C ILE A 85 -6.03 14.40 1.98
N SER A 86 -6.79 13.74 1.11
CA SER A 86 -8.26 13.86 1.11
C SER A 86 -8.95 13.19 2.30
N GLU A 87 -8.26 12.25 2.97
CA GLU A 87 -8.83 11.40 4.03
C GLU A 87 -8.28 11.71 5.41
N ILE A 88 -7.61 12.86 5.56
CA ILE A 88 -6.85 13.23 6.75
C ILE A 88 -7.69 13.40 8.02
N ASP A 89 -9.01 13.55 7.86
CA ASP A 89 -9.96 13.64 8.97
C ASP A 89 -10.50 12.27 9.41
N ASN A 90 -10.20 11.19 8.69
CA ASN A 90 -10.65 9.83 8.99
C ASN A 90 -9.50 8.96 9.51
N GLU A 91 -9.34 8.93 10.83
CA GLU A 91 -8.23 8.25 11.49
C GLU A 91 -8.10 6.75 11.15
N ASP A 92 -9.21 6.03 11.00
CA ASP A 92 -9.20 4.60 10.64
C ASP A 92 -8.61 4.36 9.25
N ASN A 93 -8.91 5.25 8.30
CA ASN A 93 -8.33 5.21 6.95
C ASN A 93 -6.82 5.43 7.03
N ILE A 94 -6.40 6.43 7.82
CA ILE A 94 -5.00 6.80 7.99
C ILE A 94 -4.18 5.66 8.60
N ILE A 95 -4.68 5.06 9.69
CA ILE A 95 -4.03 3.91 10.34
C ILE A 95 -3.86 2.76 9.33
N SER A 96 -4.91 2.43 8.60
CA SER A 96 -4.90 1.33 7.63
C SER A 96 -3.92 1.57 6.49
N ILE A 97 -3.82 2.80 5.99
CA ILE A 97 -2.85 3.16 4.94
C ILE A 97 -1.42 3.07 5.45
N VAL A 98 -1.13 3.61 6.64
CA VAL A 98 0.21 3.54 7.24
C VAL A 98 0.61 2.08 7.49
N GLN A 99 -0.31 1.25 7.97
CA GLN A 99 -0.08 -0.19 8.13
C GLN A 99 0.27 -0.86 6.80
N PHE A 100 -0.45 -0.54 5.71
CA PHE A 100 -0.13 -1.06 4.38
C PHE A 100 1.26 -0.65 3.92
N ILE A 101 1.63 0.63 4.11
CA ILE A 101 2.96 1.14 3.73
C ILE A 101 4.05 0.43 4.55
N CYS A 102 3.89 0.30 5.86
CA CYS A 102 4.82 -0.45 6.70
C CYS A 102 5.01 -1.88 6.17
N GLU A 103 3.89 -2.55 5.85
CA GLU A 103 3.93 -3.90 5.33
C GLU A 103 4.57 -4.01 3.94
N LEU A 104 4.43 -2.96 3.11
CA LEU A 104 5.10 -2.87 1.82
C LEU A 104 6.62 -2.76 2.00
N LEU A 105 7.08 -1.94 2.95
CA LEU A 105 8.50 -1.63 3.14
C LEU A 105 9.26 -2.67 3.97
N VAL A 106 8.59 -3.41 4.86
CA VAL A 106 9.25 -4.34 5.79
C VAL A 106 10.10 -5.39 5.11
N ASN A 107 11.36 -5.48 5.55
CA ASN A 107 12.36 -6.45 5.09
C ASN A 107 12.59 -6.45 3.56
N SER A 108 12.42 -5.30 2.90
CA SER A 108 12.53 -5.21 1.43
C SER A 108 13.42 -4.04 0.98
N GLU A 109 14.76 -4.19 1.07
CA GLU A 109 15.73 -3.13 0.73
C GLU A 109 15.52 -2.51 -0.66
N ASN A 110 15.34 -3.33 -1.71
CA ASN A 110 15.10 -2.83 -3.07
C ASN A 110 13.78 -2.03 -3.19
N VAL A 111 12.77 -2.41 -2.41
CA VAL A 111 11.47 -1.71 -2.38
C VAL A 111 11.62 -0.39 -1.64
N GLN A 112 12.37 -0.37 -0.54
CA GLN A 112 12.69 0.83 0.23
C GLN A 112 13.53 1.83 -0.59
N GLU A 113 14.53 1.36 -1.34
CA GLU A 113 15.33 2.23 -2.22
C GLU A 113 14.47 2.87 -3.31
N LYS A 114 13.57 2.09 -3.94
CA LYS A 114 12.62 2.62 -4.90
C LYS A 114 11.63 3.58 -4.26
N PHE A 115 11.13 3.26 -3.07
CA PHE A 115 10.25 4.14 -2.29
C PHE A 115 10.89 5.51 -2.03
N LEU A 116 12.17 5.51 -1.65
CA LEU A 116 12.97 6.71 -1.46
C LEU A 116 13.14 7.51 -2.76
N HIS A 117 13.43 6.84 -3.88
CA HIS A 117 13.56 7.48 -5.19
C HIS A 117 12.28 8.24 -5.61
N PHE A 118 11.10 7.81 -5.15
CA PHE A 118 9.84 8.48 -5.40
C PHE A 118 9.48 9.55 -4.35
N ASN A 119 10.43 10.01 -3.52
CA ASN A 119 10.21 10.93 -2.41
C ASN A 119 9.12 10.46 -1.44
N GLY A 120 8.95 9.14 -1.28
CA GLY A 120 7.82 8.56 -0.53
C GLY A 120 7.78 9.00 0.94
N TYR A 121 8.93 9.10 1.61
CA TYR A 121 8.97 9.56 3.01
C TYR A 121 8.61 11.04 3.14
N GLU A 122 9.07 11.90 2.24
CA GLU A 122 8.70 13.33 2.24
C GLU A 122 7.18 13.49 2.12
N ASN A 123 6.56 12.74 1.20
CA ASN A 123 5.11 12.73 1.02
C ASN A 123 4.36 12.23 2.27
N ILE A 124 4.88 11.18 2.93
CA ILE A 124 4.33 10.71 4.21
C ILE A 124 4.46 11.80 5.27
N PHE A 125 5.64 12.37 5.49
CA PHE A 125 5.82 13.42 6.51
C PHE A 125 4.96 14.65 6.26
N HIS A 126 4.86 15.09 5.00
CA HIS A 126 3.97 16.19 4.62
C HIS A 126 2.52 15.87 5.02
N PHE A 127 2.06 14.65 4.74
CA PHE A 127 0.75 14.18 5.17
C PHE A 127 0.60 14.16 6.70
N LEU A 128 1.59 13.64 7.44
CA LEU A 128 1.55 13.58 8.92
C LEU A 128 1.41 14.96 9.57
N CYS A 129 1.90 16.02 8.94
CA CYS A 129 1.81 17.39 9.45
C CYS A 129 0.37 17.90 9.60
N HIS A 130 -0.64 17.25 9.00
CA HIS A 130 -2.03 17.65 9.20
C HIS A 130 -2.84 16.71 10.11
N VAL A 131 -2.21 15.70 10.73
CA VAL A 131 -2.84 14.89 11.78
C VAL A 131 -2.74 15.63 13.12
N HIS A 132 -3.82 16.28 13.54
CA HIS A 132 -3.80 17.16 14.71
C HIS A 132 -3.86 16.46 16.08
N SER A 133 -4.32 15.21 16.15
CA SER A 133 -4.43 14.45 17.40
C SER A 133 -4.26 12.95 17.16
N PRO A 134 -3.04 12.48 16.85
CA PRO A 134 -2.79 11.08 16.52
C PRO A 134 -3.04 10.14 17.71
N SER A 135 -3.76 9.05 17.49
CA SER A 135 -3.89 7.97 18.46
C SER A 135 -2.56 7.26 18.73
N ILE A 136 -2.49 6.56 19.87
CA ILE A 136 -1.34 5.72 20.25
C ILE A 136 -1.11 4.62 19.22
N GLU A 137 -2.18 4.04 18.66
CA GLU A 137 -2.08 3.00 17.64
C GLU A 137 -1.38 3.54 16.39
N PHE A 138 -1.81 4.69 15.89
CA PHE A 138 -1.15 5.35 14.78
C PHE A 138 0.33 5.65 15.07
N LEU A 139 0.64 6.21 16.24
CA LEU A 139 2.03 6.50 16.63
C LEU A 139 2.89 5.24 16.68
N ASN A 140 2.34 4.10 17.11
CA ASN A 140 3.05 2.82 17.12
C ASN A 140 3.34 2.33 15.70
N GLN A 141 2.36 2.40 14.78
CA GLN A 141 2.57 2.03 13.37
C GLN A 141 3.59 2.94 12.70
N PHE A 142 3.50 4.25 12.98
CA PHE A 142 4.45 5.21 12.47
C PHE A 142 5.87 5.00 13.03
N LEU A 143 6.00 4.66 14.31
CA LEU A 143 7.29 4.32 14.91
C LEU A 143 7.92 3.10 14.23
N VAL A 144 7.12 2.08 13.86
CA VAL A 144 7.60 0.95 13.08
C VAL A 144 8.19 1.43 11.75
N LEU A 145 7.45 2.25 10.99
CA LEU A 145 7.92 2.83 9.74
C LEU A 145 9.26 3.59 9.90
N MET A 146 9.41 4.33 11.01
CA MET A 146 10.58 5.16 11.30
C MET A 146 11.79 4.39 11.85
N THR A 147 11.57 3.21 12.42
CA THR A 147 12.61 2.40 13.06
C THR A 147 13.03 1.19 12.23
N GLU A 148 12.28 0.85 11.19
CA GLU A 148 12.78 0.00 10.12
C GLU A 148 14.03 0.63 9.50
N LYS A 149 15.18 0.06 9.84
CA LYS A 149 16.44 0.45 9.25
C LYS A 149 16.37 0.13 7.76
N THR A 150 16.42 1.17 6.93
CA THR A 150 17.09 1.03 5.64
C THR A 150 18.50 0.55 5.95
N THR A 151 18.84 -0.67 5.56
CA THR A 151 20.23 -1.13 5.57
C THR A 151 20.98 -0.42 4.43
N LEU A 152 21.11 0.89 4.54
CA LEU A 152 22.16 1.61 3.84
C LEU A 152 23.47 1.16 4.49
N GLN A 153 24.15 0.22 3.84
CA GLN A 153 25.56 -0.02 4.10
C GLN A 153 26.30 1.27 3.73
N ILE A 154 26.67 2.04 4.75
CA ILE A 154 27.66 3.12 4.67
C ILE A 154 29.05 2.50 4.61
#